data_AF-A0A1F3TRR0-F1
#
_entry.id   AF-A0A1F3TRR0-F1
#
_cell.length_a   1.000
_cell.length_b   1.000
_cell.length_c   1.000
_cell.angle_alpha   90.00
_cell.angle_beta   90.00
_cell.angle_gamma   90.00
#
_symmetry.space_group_name_H-M   'P 1'
#
loop_
_entity.id
_entity.type
_entity.pdbx_description
1 polymer ?
#
loop_
_entity_poly.entity_id
_entity_poly.type
_entity_poly.pdbx_seq_one_letter_code
_entity_poly.pdbx_strand_id
1 'polypeptide(L)'
;MPVGNWKFLLIDRNNEGLLCPVVSQTVGINLLGGILDSRLIELPLHRVMYHKYAHLDFNNEYLRVTPKRVISPLDPMHITEIFLNKRAEALARAKYLELLEMISFLSLAKSHMGYPSNIVPLLNQEIQRCDPNLNQYSIGIREYADINNISPEVAYEEIKFRIQGATLTRIRDFAIFQKYVRIFNTCPLTDLESSYFKLREEVFLNAST
;
A
#
# COMPACT_ATOMS: atom_id res chain seq x y z
N MET A 1 11.52 -1.84 18.89
CA MET A 1 11.79 -3.22 18.42
C MET A 1 12.37 -3.12 17.02
N PRO A 2 13.47 -3.80 16.67
CA PRO A 2 13.92 -3.77 15.29
C PRO A 2 12.94 -4.62 14.48
N VAL A 3 12.15 -3.94 13.65
CA VAL A 3 11.31 -4.56 12.62
C VAL A 3 12.23 -5.46 11.78
N GLY A 4 11.88 -6.73 11.60
CA GLY A 4 12.64 -7.59 10.71
C GLY A 4 12.75 -6.94 9.33
N ASN A 5 13.94 -6.89 8.75
CA ASN A 5 14.07 -6.49 7.35
C ASN A 5 13.55 -7.66 6.53
N TRP A 6 12.34 -7.55 6.02
CA TRP A 6 11.77 -8.54 5.12
C TRP A 6 12.12 -8.17 3.68
N LYS A 7 12.43 -9.18 2.85
CA LYS A 7 12.42 -9.02 1.40
C LYS A 7 11.28 -9.82 0.83
N PHE A 8 10.45 -9.17 0.03
CA PHE A 8 9.41 -9.81 -0.73
C PHE A 8 9.92 -10.02 -2.15
N LEU A 9 9.84 -11.25 -2.65
CA LEU A 9 10.36 -11.63 -3.96
C LEU A 9 9.26 -12.20 -4.83
N LEU A 10 9.07 -11.64 -6.01
CA LEU A 10 8.20 -12.21 -7.03
C LEU A 10 8.98 -13.26 -7.82
N ILE A 11 8.48 -14.49 -7.82
CA ILE A 11 9.14 -15.66 -8.42
C ILE A 11 8.26 -16.22 -9.53
N ASP A 12 8.87 -16.57 -10.66
CA ASP A 12 8.23 -17.33 -11.72
C ASP A 12 7.99 -18.77 -11.27
N ARG A 13 6.76 -19.27 -11.39
CA ARG A 13 6.43 -20.64 -11.02
C ARG A 13 7.05 -21.67 -11.96
N ASN A 14 7.36 -21.29 -13.19
CA ASN A 14 7.80 -22.24 -14.22
C ASN A 14 9.26 -22.65 -14.05
N ASN A 15 10.14 -21.75 -13.64
CA ASN A 15 11.59 -21.99 -13.54
C ASN A 15 12.20 -21.59 -12.18
N GLU A 16 11.36 -21.20 -11.21
CA GLU A 16 11.76 -20.67 -9.90
C GLU A 16 12.63 -19.41 -9.95
N GLY A 17 12.69 -18.75 -11.11
CA GLY A 17 13.47 -17.55 -11.36
C GLY A 17 12.89 -16.34 -10.65
N LEU A 18 13.75 -15.52 -10.08
CA LEU A 18 13.42 -14.23 -9.52
C LEU A 18 13.05 -13.26 -10.65
N LEU A 19 11.82 -12.76 -10.62
CA LEU A 19 11.31 -11.75 -11.54
C LEU A 19 11.64 -10.34 -11.02
N CYS A 20 11.30 -10.04 -9.78
CA CYS A 20 11.71 -8.79 -9.14
C CYS A 20 11.66 -8.89 -7.62
N PRO A 21 12.53 -8.15 -6.89
CA PRO A 21 12.27 -7.81 -5.51
C PRO A 21 11.18 -6.73 -5.45
N VAL A 22 10.38 -6.74 -4.38
CA VAL A 22 9.39 -5.68 -4.10
C VAL A 22 9.54 -5.19 -2.66
N VAL A 23 9.28 -3.89 -2.45
CA VAL A 23 9.48 -3.23 -1.14
C VAL A 23 8.47 -3.64 -0.06
N SER A 24 7.30 -4.15 -0.44
CA SER A 24 6.22 -4.48 0.49
C SER A 24 5.39 -5.67 0.02
N GLN A 25 4.70 -6.30 0.98
CA GLN A 25 3.73 -7.35 0.68
C GLN A 25 2.57 -6.83 -0.19
N THR A 26 2.12 -5.58 0.03
CA THR A 26 1.06 -4.93 -0.74
C THR A 26 1.43 -4.84 -2.22
N VAL A 27 2.62 -4.34 -2.53
CA VAL A 27 3.11 -4.25 -3.92
C VAL A 27 3.18 -5.63 -4.54
N GLY A 28 3.74 -6.61 -3.82
CA GLY A 28 3.83 -7.99 -4.29
C GLY A 28 2.47 -8.62 -4.61
N ILE A 29 1.49 -8.49 -3.72
CA ILE A 29 0.13 -9.03 -3.92
C ILE A 29 -0.54 -8.37 -5.13
N ASN A 30 -0.44 -7.05 -5.27
CA ASN A 30 -1.03 -6.35 -6.40
C ASN A 30 -0.35 -6.73 -7.72
N LEU A 31 0.97 -6.96 -7.71
CA LEU A 31 1.72 -7.37 -8.89
C LEU A 31 1.37 -8.78 -9.36
N LEU A 32 0.98 -9.70 -8.46
CA LEU A 32 0.44 -11.02 -8.83
C LEU A 32 -0.80 -10.91 -9.73
N GLY A 33 -1.56 -9.82 -9.64
CA GLY A 33 -2.70 -9.56 -10.52
C GLY A 33 -2.33 -9.17 -11.95
N GLY A 34 -1.08 -8.76 -12.20
CA GLY A 34 -0.58 -8.37 -13.52
C GLY A 34 0.45 -9.33 -14.14
N ILE A 35 1.08 -10.19 -13.33
CA ILE A 35 2.13 -11.12 -13.79
C ILE A 35 1.66 -12.57 -13.59
N LEU A 36 1.23 -13.22 -14.67
CA LEU A 36 0.73 -14.60 -14.66
C LEU A 36 1.78 -15.62 -14.18
N ASP A 37 1.33 -16.76 -13.66
CA ASP A 37 2.17 -17.87 -13.20
C ASP A 37 3.35 -17.44 -12.32
N SER A 38 3.06 -16.55 -11.37
CA SER A 38 4.04 -16.08 -10.41
C SER A 38 3.59 -16.38 -8.98
N ARG A 39 4.53 -16.29 -8.04
CA ARG A 39 4.26 -16.40 -6.60
C ARG A 39 5.09 -15.38 -5.84
N LEU A 40 4.53 -14.90 -4.75
CA LEU A 40 5.25 -14.03 -3.81
C LEU A 40 5.88 -14.90 -2.72
N ILE A 41 7.16 -14.72 -2.48
CA ILE A 41 7.86 -15.32 -1.34
C ILE A 41 8.34 -14.20 -0.42
N GLU A 42 8.06 -14.36 0.86
CA GLU A 42 8.61 -13.53 1.91
C GLU A 42 9.87 -14.18 2.48
N LEU A 43 10.97 -13.44 2.47
CA LEU A 43 12.24 -13.85 3.05
C LEU A 43 12.53 -13.07 4.33
N PRO A 44 12.59 -13.76 5.49
CA PRO A 44 13.06 -13.14 6.72
C PRO A 44 14.56 -12.88 6.60
N LEU A 45 14.97 -11.62 6.42
CA LEU A 45 16.37 -11.24 6.55
C LEU A 45 16.64 -10.87 8.01
N HIS A 46 16.57 -11.88 8.90
CA HIS A 46 17.23 -11.75 10.20
C HIS A 46 18.74 -11.57 9.99
N ARG A 47 19.44 -10.95 10.96
CA ARG A 47 20.89 -10.62 10.90
C ARG A 47 21.76 -11.72 10.27
N VAL A 48 21.48 -13.00 10.54
CA VAL A 48 22.26 -14.14 10.01
C VAL A 48 22.04 -14.39 8.52
N MET A 49 20.82 -14.21 8.00
CA MET A 49 20.48 -14.42 6.57
C MET A 49 20.78 -13.18 5.73
N TYR A 50 20.76 -11.98 6.33
CA TYR A 50 21.11 -10.74 5.65
C TYR A 50 22.53 -10.82 5.09
N HIS A 51 23.53 -11.17 5.91
CA HIS A 51 24.92 -11.29 5.46
C HIS A 51 25.11 -12.35 4.36
N LYS A 52 24.34 -13.44 4.41
CA LYS A 52 24.42 -14.52 3.42
C LYS A 52 24.05 -14.06 2.01
N TYR A 53 23.17 -13.07 1.87
CA TYR A 53 22.68 -12.61 0.57
C TYR A 53 22.92 -11.11 0.32
N ALA A 54 23.64 -10.43 1.21
CA ALA A 54 23.93 -8.99 1.11
C ALA A 54 24.78 -8.62 -0.11
N HIS A 55 25.55 -9.57 -0.63
CA HIS A 55 26.38 -9.40 -1.82
C HIS A 55 25.61 -9.58 -3.14
N LEU A 56 24.36 -10.08 -3.09
CA LEU A 56 23.56 -10.34 -4.28
C LEU A 56 22.77 -9.09 -4.68
N ASP A 57 22.81 -8.79 -5.96
CA ASP A 57 21.95 -7.77 -6.58
C ASP A 57 20.68 -8.41 -7.15
N PHE A 58 19.59 -8.34 -6.37
CA PHE A 58 18.30 -8.89 -6.74
C PHE A 58 17.67 -8.25 -7.99
N ASN A 59 18.11 -7.04 -8.38
CA ASN A 59 17.60 -6.35 -9.56
C ASN A 59 18.37 -6.78 -10.82
N ASN A 60 19.68 -6.94 -10.70
CA ASN A 60 20.57 -7.15 -11.85
C ASN A 60 20.97 -8.62 -12.06
N GLU A 61 20.93 -9.46 -11.04
CA GLU A 61 21.32 -10.87 -11.16
C GLU A 61 20.13 -11.79 -11.49
N TYR A 62 20.37 -12.79 -12.33
CA TYR A 62 19.43 -13.87 -12.60
C TYR A 62 19.54 -14.93 -11.50
N LEU A 63 18.65 -14.81 -10.52
CA LEU A 63 18.62 -15.66 -9.34
C LEU A 63 17.41 -16.59 -9.39
N ARG A 64 17.49 -17.72 -8.68
CA ARG A 64 16.34 -18.59 -8.38
C ARG A 64 16.13 -18.68 -6.87
N VAL A 65 14.90 -18.94 -6.47
CA VAL A 65 14.55 -19.25 -5.08
C VAL A 65 14.00 -20.67 -5.00
N THR A 66 14.82 -21.57 -4.45
CA THR A 66 14.46 -22.98 -4.30
C THR A 66 13.30 -23.17 -3.32
N PRO A 67 12.62 -24.33 -3.30
CA PRO A 67 11.55 -24.62 -2.35
C PRO A 67 12.01 -24.54 -0.87
N LYS A 68 13.30 -24.77 -0.61
CA LYS A 68 13.94 -24.62 0.70
C LYS A 68 14.30 -23.17 1.05
N ARG A 69 13.84 -22.18 0.27
CA ARG A 69 14.14 -20.74 0.41
C ARG A 69 15.64 -20.42 0.36
N VAL A 70 16.40 -21.19 -0.41
CA VAL A 70 17.80 -20.88 -0.72
C VAL A 70 17.84 -20.12 -2.04
N ILE A 71 18.56 -18.99 -2.04
CA ILE A 71 18.85 -18.19 -3.23
C ILE A 71 20.14 -18.69 -3.85
N SER A 72 20.12 -18.92 -5.16
CA SER A 72 21.29 -19.28 -5.96
C SER A 72 21.17 -18.68 -7.36
N PRO A 73 22.24 -18.67 -8.17
CA PRO A 73 22.13 -18.34 -9.58
C PRO A 73 21.07 -19.21 -10.28
N LEU A 74 20.32 -18.61 -11.20
CA LEU A 74 19.44 -19.32 -12.12
C LEU A 74 20.29 -20.00 -13.18
N ASP A 75 19.95 -21.25 -13.50
CA ASP A 75 20.62 -21.98 -14.58
C ASP A 75 20.47 -21.21 -15.91
N PRO A 76 21.56 -20.97 -16.67
CA PRO A 76 21.50 -20.28 -17.95
C PRO A 76 20.46 -20.86 -18.93
N MET A 77 20.19 -22.17 -18.89
CA MET A 77 19.18 -22.79 -19.74
C MET A 77 17.75 -22.29 -19.47
N HIS A 78 17.48 -21.76 -18.28
CA HIS A 78 16.18 -21.20 -17.91
C HIS A 78 16.07 -19.69 -18.18
N ILE A 79 17.16 -19.03 -18.60
CA ILE A 79 17.18 -17.61 -18.98
C ILE A 79 16.73 -17.50 -20.44
N THR A 80 15.43 -17.67 -20.65
CA THR A 80 14.79 -17.58 -21.96
C THR A 80 14.28 -16.18 -22.25
N GLU A 81 13.97 -15.86 -23.51
CA GLU A 81 13.33 -14.60 -23.88
C GLU A 81 12.00 -14.39 -23.14
N ILE A 82 11.21 -15.45 -22.96
CA ILE A 82 9.95 -15.42 -22.20
C ILE A 82 10.21 -14.98 -20.76
N PHE A 83 11.22 -15.56 -20.11
CA PHE A 83 11.60 -15.16 -18.75
C PHE A 83 12.08 -13.71 -18.69
N LEU A 84 12.93 -13.29 -19.63
CA LEU A 84 13.46 -11.93 -19.69
C LEU A 84 12.34 -10.89 -19.88
N ASN A 85 11.39 -11.15 -20.77
CA ASN A 85 10.23 -10.29 -21.00
C ASN A 85 9.35 -10.19 -19.73
N LYS A 86 9.04 -11.34 -19.11
CA LYS A 86 8.28 -11.40 -17.86
C LYS A 86 8.98 -10.66 -16.72
N ARG A 87 10.31 -10.79 -16.63
CA ARG A 87 11.15 -10.08 -15.66
C ARG A 87 11.12 -8.56 -15.89
N ALA A 88 11.27 -8.12 -17.14
CA ALA A 88 11.20 -6.71 -17.50
C ALA A 88 9.83 -6.10 -17.18
N GLU A 89 8.74 -6.81 -17.49
CA GLU A 89 7.38 -6.41 -17.12
C GLU A 89 7.21 -6.29 -15.61
N ALA A 90 7.66 -7.30 -14.85
CA ALA A 90 7.55 -7.31 -13.39
C ALA A 90 8.30 -6.15 -12.74
N LEU A 91 9.54 -5.88 -13.17
CA LEU A 91 10.34 -4.75 -12.68
C LEU A 91 9.69 -3.40 -13.00
N ALA A 92 9.22 -3.22 -14.23
CA ALA A 92 8.59 -1.99 -14.65
C ALA A 92 7.30 -1.72 -13.86
N ARG A 93 6.40 -2.71 -13.75
CA ARG A 93 5.14 -2.57 -13.03
C ARG A 93 5.34 -2.42 -11.52
N ALA A 94 6.29 -3.16 -10.93
CA ALA A 94 6.65 -3.03 -9.51
C ALA A 94 6.98 -1.58 -9.16
N LYS A 95 7.87 -0.93 -9.92
CA LYS A 95 8.25 0.49 -9.70
C LYS A 95 7.04 1.41 -9.55
N TYR A 96 6.04 1.27 -10.40
CA TYR A 96 4.86 2.15 -10.36
C TYR A 96 3.86 1.78 -9.26
N LEU A 97 3.75 0.50 -8.90
CA LEU A 97 2.99 0.07 -7.73
C LEU A 97 3.63 0.54 -6.42
N GLU A 98 4.96 0.60 -6.35
CA GLU A 98 5.70 1.17 -5.20
C GLU A 98 5.44 2.68 -5.07
N LEU A 99 5.49 3.41 -6.18
CA LEU A 99 5.15 4.82 -6.20
C LEU A 99 3.68 5.06 -5.82
N LEU A 100 2.77 4.19 -6.24
CA LEU A 100 1.36 4.24 -5.85
C LEU A 100 1.19 4.05 -4.34
N GLU A 101 1.82 3.02 -3.76
CA GLU A 101 1.78 2.78 -2.31
C GLU A 101 2.30 3.99 -1.53
N MET A 102 3.42 4.57 -1.96
CA MET A 102 3.98 5.77 -1.35
C MET A 102 3.02 6.96 -1.39
N ILE A 103 2.41 7.23 -2.55
CA ILE A 103 1.45 8.34 -2.70
C ILE A 103 0.19 8.11 -1.86
N SER A 104 -0.35 6.89 -1.84
CA SER A 104 -1.51 6.55 -1.01
C SER A 104 -1.21 6.68 0.47
N PHE A 105 -0.02 6.28 0.93
CA PHE A 105 0.40 6.48 2.32
C PHE A 105 0.48 7.97 2.68
N LEU A 106 1.04 8.79 1.79
CA LEU A 106 1.10 10.25 1.97
C LEU A 106 -0.30 10.88 2.01
N SER A 107 -1.23 10.42 1.17
CA SER A 107 -2.62 10.90 1.18
C SER A 107 -3.32 10.55 2.50
N LEU A 108 -3.19 9.29 2.93
CA LEU A 108 -3.75 8.81 4.19
C LEU A 108 -3.17 9.57 5.39
N ALA A 109 -1.85 9.79 5.43
CA ALA A 109 -1.20 10.55 6.50
C ALA A 109 -1.79 11.97 6.65
N LYS A 110 -2.14 12.63 5.53
CA LYS A 110 -2.84 13.94 5.56
C LYS A 110 -4.28 13.81 6.09
N SER A 111 -4.98 12.73 5.73
CA SER A 111 -6.36 12.48 6.18
C SER A 111 -6.50 12.27 7.69
N HIS A 112 -5.42 11.88 8.37
CA HIS A 112 -5.42 11.61 9.81
C HIS A 112 -5.37 12.86 10.69
N MET A 113 -5.31 14.08 10.12
CA MET A 113 -5.20 15.34 10.86
C MET A 113 -4.09 15.35 11.93
N GLY A 114 -3.03 14.55 11.75
CA GLY A 114 -1.95 14.42 12.75
C GLY A 114 -2.25 13.50 13.94
N TYR A 115 -3.40 12.81 13.96
CA TYR A 115 -3.79 11.90 15.03
C TYR A 115 -3.57 10.42 14.66
N PRO A 116 -3.45 9.52 15.64
CA PRO A 116 -3.33 8.08 15.39
C PRO A 116 -4.48 7.51 14.54
N SER A 117 -4.19 6.45 13.78
CA SER A 117 -5.13 5.89 12.79
C SER A 117 -6.45 5.37 13.37
N ASN A 118 -6.44 5.01 14.66
CA ASN A 118 -7.59 4.53 15.42
C ASN A 118 -8.53 5.64 15.91
N ILE A 119 -8.19 6.92 15.72
CA ILE A 119 -9.02 8.03 16.26
C ILE A 119 -10.40 8.06 15.62
N VAL A 120 -10.52 7.86 14.31
CA VAL A 120 -11.81 7.91 13.60
C VAL A 120 -12.77 6.82 14.09
N PRO A 121 -12.37 5.54 14.23
CA PRO A 121 -13.19 4.53 14.89
C PRO A 121 -13.63 4.89 16.31
N LEU A 122 -12.74 5.47 17.12
CA LEU A 122 -13.07 5.86 18.50
C LEU A 122 -14.10 6.99 18.54
N LEU A 123 -13.92 8.03 17.72
CA LEU A 123 -14.88 9.12 17.59
C LEU A 123 -16.24 8.59 17.10
N ASN A 124 -16.25 7.64 16.17
CA ASN A 124 -17.48 7.04 15.67
C ASN A 124 -18.22 6.24 16.77
N GLN A 125 -17.49 5.56 17.66
CA GLN A 125 -18.10 4.90 18.82
C GLN A 125 -18.74 5.89 19.79
N GLU A 126 -18.10 7.04 20.04
CA GLU A 126 -18.68 8.09 20.89
C GLU A 126 -19.92 8.72 20.27
N ILE A 127 -19.96 8.89 18.95
CA ILE A 127 -21.13 9.38 18.21
C ILE A 127 -22.29 8.37 18.27
N GLN A 128 -22.02 7.07 18.13
CA GLN A 128 -23.04 6.01 18.21
C GLN A 128 -23.71 5.89 19.58
N ARG A 129 -23.09 6.44 20.63
CA ARG A 129 -23.62 6.47 22.01
C ARG A 129 -24.51 7.70 22.27
N CYS A 130 -24.65 8.60 21.31
CA CYS A 130 -25.46 9.80 21.44
C CYS A 130 -26.85 9.62 20.83
N ASP A 131 -27.85 10.25 21.43
CA ASP A 131 -29.16 10.48 20.84
C ASP A 131 -29.53 11.97 21.01
N PRO A 132 -29.30 12.79 19.96
CA PRO A 132 -29.62 14.22 19.99
C PRO A 132 -31.11 14.52 20.23
N ASN A 133 -32.02 13.66 19.78
CA ASN A 133 -33.47 13.88 19.96
C ASN A 133 -33.88 13.78 21.44
N LEU A 134 -33.10 13.03 22.22
CA LEU A 134 -33.30 12.86 23.66
C LEU A 134 -32.33 13.72 24.50
N ASN A 135 -31.56 14.62 23.86
CA ASN A 135 -30.50 15.40 24.51
C ASN A 135 -29.47 14.51 25.26
N GLN A 136 -29.20 13.31 24.73
CA GLN A 136 -28.27 12.35 25.32
C GLN A 136 -26.95 12.39 24.55
N TYR A 137 -25.90 12.88 25.21
CA TYR A 137 -24.55 12.90 24.66
C TYR A 137 -23.59 12.07 25.52
N SER A 138 -22.69 11.35 24.87
CA SER A 138 -21.62 10.58 25.49
C SER A 138 -20.62 11.45 26.24
N ILE A 139 -19.83 10.85 27.13
CA ILE A 139 -18.85 11.56 27.95
C ILE A 139 -17.82 12.27 27.07
N GLY A 140 -17.30 11.61 26.03
CA GLY A 140 -16.31 12.21 25.15
C GLY A 140 -16.84 13.42 24.38
N ILE A 141 -18.12 13.41 23.98
CA ILE A 141 -18.75 14.57 23.32
C ILE A 141 -18.93 15.74 24.28
N ARG A 142 -19.35 15.48 25.53
CA ARG A 142 -19.48 16.51 26.56
C ARG A 142 -18.12 17.14 26.91
N GLU A 143 -17.09 16.31 27.09
CA GLU A 143 -15.74 16.78 27.40
C GLU A 143 -15.16 17.62 26.25
N TYR A 144 -15.36 17.20 24.99
CA TYR A 144 -15.01 18.02 23.83
C TYR A 144 -15.76 19.37 23.83
N ALA A 145 -17.06 19.35 24.13
CA ALA A 145 -17.88 20.55 24.17
C ALA A 145 -17.40 21.53 25.24
N ASP A 146 -17.10 21.03 26.44
CA ASP A 146 -16.59 21.79 27.57
C ASP A 146 -15.22 22.42 27.25
N ILE A 147 -14.29 21.64 26.68
CA ILE A 147 -12.95 22.14 26.29
C ILE A 147 -13.05 23.27 25.24
N ASN A 148 -13.96 23.14 24.28
CA ASN A 148 -14.12 24.10 23.20
C ASN A 148 -15.11 25.23 23.51
N ASN A 149 -15.74 25.23 24.71
CA ASN A 149 -16.78 26.18 25.12
C ASN A 149 -17.95 26.26 24.13
N ILE A 150 -18.43 25.11 23.66
CA ILE A 150 -19.58 24.97 22.75
C ILE A 150 -20.65 24.08 23.39
N SER A 151 -21.86 24.04 22.83
CA SER A 151 -22.88 23.10 23.32
C SER A 151 -22.55 21.65 22.91
N PRO A 152 -23.00 20.64 23.68
CA PRO A 152 -22.86 19.22 23.30
C PRO A 152 -23.46 18.88 21.92
N GLU A 153 -24.52 19.58 21.52
CA GLU A 153 -25.13 19.44 20.20
C GLU A 153 -24.20 19.91 19.07
N VAL A 154 -23.57 21.08 19.22
CA VAL A 154 -22.60 21.60 18.25
C VAL A 154 -21.37 20.68 18.19
N ALA A 155 -20.88 20.23 19.34
CA ALA A 155 -19.78 19.27 19.42
C ALA A 155 -20.09 17.96 18.67
N TYR A 156 -21.29 17.42 18.86
CA TYR A 156 -21.76 16.21 18.19
C TYR A 156 -21.75 16.38 16.66
N GLU A 157 -22.36 17.46 16.14
CA GLU A 157 -22.40 17.68 14.69
C GLU A 157 -20.99 17.96 14.14
N GLU A 158 -20.15 18.76 14.80
CA GLU A 158 -18.76 18.99 14.37
C GLU A 158 -17.97 17.69 14.23
N ILE A 159 -17.99 16.83 15.25
CA ILE A 159 -17.25 15.56 15.24
C ILE A 159 -17.81 14.62 14.16
N LYS A 160 -19.13 14.55 14.03
CA LYS A 160 -19.81 13.77 12.99
C LYS A 160 -19.40 14.24 11.58
N PHE A 161 -19.40 15.54 11.31
CA PHE A 161 -18.93 16.10 10.03
C PHE A 161 -17.45 15.77 9.78
N ARG A 162 -16.59 15.87 10.79
CA ARG A 162 -15.17 15.50 10.67
C ARG A 162 -14.99 14.02 10.32
N ILE A 163 -15.74 13.12 10.96
CA ILE A 163 -15.72 11.68 10.64
C ILE A 163 -16.19 11.43 9.21
N GLN A 164 -17.28 12.06 8.79
CA GLN A 164 -17.80 11.93 7.43
C GLN A 164 -16.77 12.39 6.38
N GLY A 165 -16.17 13.56 6.59
CA GLY A 165 -15.10 14.08 5.73
C GLY A 165 -13.92 13.11 5.63
N ALA A 166 -13.39 12.66 6.77
CA ALA A 166 -12.27 11.71 6.80
C ALA A 166 -12.63 10.37 6.12
N THR A 167 -13.86 9.89 6.29
CA THR A 167 -14.35 8.65 5.66
C THR A 167 -14.44 8.79 4.14
N LEU A 168 -14.98 9.91 3.65
CA LEU A 168 -15.06 10.21 2.22
C LEU A 168 -13.67 10.28 1.59
N THR A 169 -12.70 10.95 2.24
CA THR A 169 -11.31 10.98 1.78
C THR A 169 -10.71 9.58 1.68
N ARG A 170 -10.90 8.72 2.70
CA ARG A 170 -10.39 7.34 2.67
C ARG A 170 -11.01 6.48 1.58
N ILE A 171 -12.32 6.59 1.37
CA ILE A 171 -13.02 5.88 0.28
C ILE A 171 -12.46 6.32 -1.07
N ARG A 172 -12.28 7.63 -1.25
CA ARG A 172 -11.68 8.19 -2.46
C ARG A 172 -10.26 7.67 -2.68
N ASP A 173 -9.40 7.75 -1.67
CA ASP A 173 -8.01 7.27 -1.75
C ASP A 173 -7.96 5.78 -2.09
N PHE A 174 -8.82 4.98 -1.48
CA PHE A 174 -8.95 3.56 -1.79
C PHE A 174 -9.40 3.32 -3.25
N ALA A 175 -10.40 4.07 -3.73
CA ALA A 175 -10.88 3.96 -5.10
C ALA A 175 -9.79 4.33 -6.12
N ILE A 176 -9.03 5.41 -5.87
CA ILE A 176 -7.89 5.81 -6.69
C ILE A 176 -6.82 4.71 -6.67
N PHE A 177 -6.48 4.18 -5.49
CA PHE A 177 -5.51 3.09 -5.37
C PHE A 177 -5.92 1.89 -6.23
N GLN A 178 -7.15 1.39 -6.09
CA GLN A 178 -7.63 0.24 -6.85
C GLN A 178 -7.67 0.51 -8.37
N LYS A 179 -8.07 1.72 -8.78
CA LYS A 179 -8.06 2.16 -10.17
C LYS A 179 -6.65 2.05 -10.77
N TYR A 180 -5.64 2.60 -10.09
CA TYR A 180 -4.28 2.62 -10.61
C TYR A 180 -3.54 1.30 -10.46
N VAL A 181 -3.88 0.45 -9.48
CA VAL A 181 -3.44 -0.96 -9.46
C VAL A 181 -3.86 -1.64 -10.75
N ARG A 182 -5.14 -1.52 -11.15
CA ARG A 182 -5.63 -2.09 -12.41
C ARG A 182 -4.87 -1.51 -13.60
N ILE A 183 -4.79 -0.18 -13.71
CA ILE A 183 -4.12 0.48 -14.84
C ILE A 183 -2.66 0.01 -14.96
N PHE A 184 -1.88 0.07 -13.89
CA PHE A 184 -0.47 -0.33 -13.90
C PHE A 184 -0.25 -1.81 -14.17
N ASN A 185 -1.25 -2.66 -13.94
CA ASN A 185 -1.17 -4.08 -14.27
C ASN A 185 -1.62 -4.42 -15.70
N THR A 186 -2.43 -3.56 -16.35
CA THR A 186 -3.01 -3.88 -17.66
C THR A 186 -2.52 -3.00 -18.80
N CYS A 187 -1.99 -1.81 -18.53
CA CYS A 187 -1.53 -0.92 -19.59
C CYS A 187 -0.25 -1.44 -20.25
N PRO A 188 0.04 -1.02 -21.50
CA PRO A 188 1.36 -1.18 -22.11
C PRO A 188 2.45 -0.58 -21.22
N LEU A 189 3.66 -1.15 -21.26
CA LEU A 189 4.78 -0.66 -20.46
C LEU A 189 5.17 0.79 -20.80
N THR A 190 5.00 1.18 -22.07
CA THR A 190 5.23 2.55 -22.56
C THR A 190 4.30 3.57 -21.90
N ASP A 191 3.15 3.14 -21.39
CA ASP A 191 2.10 4.03 -20.88
C ASP A 191 2.14 4.15 -19.35
N LEU A 192 3.03 3.43 -18.68
CA LEU A 192 3.12 3.44 -17.22
C LEU A 192 3.46 4.84 -16.68
N GLU A 193 4.41 5.53 -17.32
CA GLU A 193 4.83 6.87 -16.90
C GLU A 193 3.71 7.90 -17.06
N SER A 194 3.05 7.92 -18.23
CA SER A 194 1.92 8.83 -18.47
C SER A 194 0.74 8.52 -17.54
N SER A 195 0.50 7.25 -17.23
CA SER A 195 -0.51 6.83 -16.24
C SER A 195 -0.15 7.29 -14.83
N TYR A 196 1.13 7.27 -14.46
CA TYR A 196 1.59 7.79 -13.17
C TYR A 196 1.44 9.31 -13.05
N PHE A 197 1.65 10.07 -14.12
CA PHE A 197 1.35 11.51 -14.11
C PHE A 197 -0.14 11.79 -13.87
N LYS A 198 -1.03 11.04 -14.53
CA LYS A 198 -2.48 11.14 -14.29
C LYS A 198 -2.87 10.80 -12.85
N LEU A 199 -2.22 9.79 -12.24
CA LEU A 199 -2.40 9.47 -10.82
C LEU A 199 -2.08 10.68 -9.93
N ARG A 200 -0.94 11.32 -10.17
CA ARG A 200 -0.51 12.48 -9.37
C ARG A 200 -1.51 13.63 -9.51
N GLU A 201 -1.97 13.92 -10.72
CA GLU A 201 -3.00 14.93 -10.96
C GLU A 201 -4.29 14.61 -10.19
N GLU A 202 -4.75 13.37 -10.24
CA GLU A 202 -6.00 12.94 -9.61
C GLU A 202 -5.93 12.94 -8.07
N VAL A 203 -4.75 12.68 -7.51
CA VAL A 203 -4.51 12.75 -6.05
C VAL A 203 -4.34 14.19 -5.58
N PHE A 204 -3.60 15.04 -6.30
CA PHE A 204 -3.21 16.37 -5.81
C PHE A 204 -4.09 17.53 -6.31
N LEU A 205 -4.57 17.52 -7.56
CA LEU A 205 -5.34 18.65 -8.11
C LEU A 205 -6.80 18.61 -7.68
N ASN A 206 -7.38 17.41 -7.64
CA ASN A 206 -8.78 17.22 -7.23
C ASN A 206 -8.97 17.16 -5.70
N ALA A 207 -7.93 17.45 -4.92
CA ALA A 207 -8.00 17.65 -3.47
C ALA A 207 -8.14 19.15 -3.08
N SER A 208 -8.16 20.04 -4.08
CA SER A 208 -8.19 21.52 -3.90
C SER A 208 -9.56 22.15 -4.19
N THR A 209 -10.61 21.34 -4.32
CA THR A 209 -12.02 21.75 -4.53
C THR A 209 -12.88 21.12 -3.46
#